data_AF-A0A2V7Y0D1-F1
#
_entry.id   AF-A0A2V7Y0D1-F1
#
_cell.length_a   1.000
_cell.length_b   1.000
_cell.length_c   1.000
_cell.angle_alpha   90.00
_cell.angle_beta   90.00
_cell.angle_gamma   90.00
#
_symmetry.space_group_name_H-M   'P 1'
#
loop_
_entity.id
_entity.type
_entity.pdbx_description
1 polymer ?
#
loop_
_entity_poly.entity_id
_entity_poly.type
_entity_poly.pdbx_seq_one_letter_code
_entity_poly.pdbx_strand_id
1 'polypeptide(L)'
;MRRIEDHAEELTREVLADLAANARTPAYHGLSLDELRRRVYDVYRHLGRWLGEETDEAIQKIYEELGARRRREHVPLHEVIYALILSKYHLRDYIRSSGLVDSAVDLYQEEELQIRLGRFFDKAIYFTAKGYAEAGP
;
A
#
# COMPACT_ATOMS: atom_id res chain seq x y z
N MET A 1 -10.18 23.47 -10.34
CA MET A 1 -9.33 22.94 -9.27
C MET A 1 -10.13 21.85 -8.57
N ARG A 2 -9.89 20.58 -8.90
CA ARG A 2 -10.53 19.44 -8.20
C ARG A 2 -9.98 19.40 -6.77
N ARG A 3 -10.81 19.04 -5.80
CA ARG A 3 -10.35 18.95 -4.41
C ARG A 3 -9.45 17.73 -4.26
N ILE A 4 -8.46 17.81 -3.38
CA ILE A 4 -7.57 16.70 -3.01
C ILE A 4 -8.38 15.44 -2.61
N GLU A 5 -9.58 15.65 -2.06
CA GLU A 5 -10.56 14.62 -1.69
C GLU A 5 -11.07 13.82 -2.91
N ASP A 6 -11.42 14.50 -4.02
CA ASP A 6 -11.91 13.84 -5.25
C ASP A 6 -10.85 12.92 -5.86
N HIS A 7 -9.58 13.33 -5.73
CA HIS A 7 -8.44 12.58 -6.26
C HIS A 7 -8.09 11.38 -5.36
N ALA A 8 -8.20 11.51 -4.03
CA ALA A 8 -7.97 10.40 -3.10
C ALA A 8 -9.01 9.28 -3.24
N GLU A 9 -10.26 9.64 -3.54
CA GLU A 9 -11.33 8.68 -3.83
C GLU A 9 -11.10 7.96 -5.17
N GLU A 10 -10.66 8.69 -6.20
CA GLU A 10 -10.29 8.13 -7.50
C GLU A 10 -9.11 7.14 -7.41
N LEU A 11 -8.04 7.50 -6.70
CA LEU A 11 -6.92 6.59 -6.39
C LEU A 11 -7.41 5.31 -5.72
N THR A 12 -8.25 5.45 -4.69
CA THR A 12 -8.77 4.30 -3.96
C THR A 12 -9.57 3.40 -4.90
N ARG A 13 -10.46 3.96 -5.72
CA ARG A 13 -11.28 3.19 -6.67
C ARG A 13 -10.42 2.40 -7.68
N GLU A 14 -9.35 2.98 -8.20
CA GLU A 14 -8.47 2.33 -9.18
C GLU A 14 -7.73 1.14 -8.58
N VAL A 15 -7.19 1.28 -7.37
CA VAL A 15 -6.54 0.17 -6.64
C VAL A 15 -7.51 -0.98 -6.42
N LEU A 16 -8.75 -0.66 -6.02
CA LEU A 16 -9.77 -1.67 -5.72
C LEU A 16 -10.18 -2.45 -6.97
N ALA A 17 -10.36 -1.74 -8.09
CA ALA A 17 -10.69 -2.36 -9.37
C ALA A 17 -9.58 -3.29 -9.86
N ASP A 18 -8.31 -2.87 -9.73
CA ASP A 18 -7.15 -3.67 -10.11
C ASP A 18 -7.04 -4.93 -9.22
N LEU A 19 -7.11 -4.79 -7.90
CA LEU A 19 -7.08 -5.94 -6.97
C LEU A 19 -8.18 -6.98 -7.26
N ALA A 20 -9.37 -6.52 -7.63
CA ALA A 20 -10.52 -7.38 -7.89
C ALA A 20 -10.46 -8.09 -9.26
N ALA A 21 -9.60 -7.66 -10.19
CA ALA A 21 -9.52 -8.19 -11.55
C ALA A 21 -8.13 -8.70 -11.96
N ASN A 22 -7.08 -8.39 -11.19
CA ASN A 22 -5.71 -8.73 -11.56
C ASN A 22 -5.48 -10.25 -11.45
N ALA A 23 -4.91 -10.84 -12.50
CA ALA A 23 -4.61 -12.28 -12.56
C ALA A 23 -3.61 -12.74 -11.50
N ARG A 24 -2.87 -11.82 -10.85
CA ARG A 24 -1.91 -12.11 -9.77
C ARG A 24 -2.49 -11.92 -8.37
N THR A 25 -3.77 -11.57 -8.24
CA THR A 25 -4.49 -11.49 -6.95
C THR A 25 -5.84 -12.24 -6.91
N PRO A 26 -5.95 -13.50 -7.41
CA PRO A 26 -7.20 -14.28 -7.33
C PRO A 26 -7.92 -14.31 -5.97
N ALA A 27 -7.20 -14.42 -4.86
CA ALA A 27 -7.73 -14.44 -3.51
C ALA A 27 -8.43 -13.14 -3.10
N TYR A 28 -8.22 -12.05 -3.86
CA TYR A 28 -8.87 -10.76 -3.64
C TYR A 28 -10.17 -10.59 -4.43
N HIS A 29 -10.43 -11.42 -5.44
CA HIS A 29 -11.60 -11.31 -6.32
C HIS A 29 -12.92 -11.60 -5.60
N GLY A 30 -12.88 -12.44 -4.57
CA GLY A 30 -14.06 -12.80 -3.76
C GLY A 30 -14.35 -11.85 -2.60
N LEU A 31 -13.51 -10.83 -2.37
CA LEU A 31 -13.69 -9.89 -1.27
C LEU A 31 -14.72 -8.83 -1.60
N SER A 32 -15.49 -8.39 -0.59
CA SER A 32 -16.39 -7.26 -0.77
C SER A 32 -15.61 -5.97 -1.03
N LEU A 33 -16.23 -5.03 -1.73
CA LEU A 33 -15.63 -3.72 -1.99
C LEU A 33 -15.21 -3.01 -0.70
N ASP A 34 -16.02 -3.11 0.36
CA ASP A 34 -15.69 -2.54 1.67
C ASP A 34 -14.47 -3.20 2.31
N GLU A 35 -14.32 -4.52 2.17
CA GLU A 35 -13.15 -5.22 2.68
C GLU A 35 -11.89 -4.81 1.92
N LEU A 36 -11.95 -4.78 0.59
CA LEU A 36 -10.83 -4.29 -0.23
C LEU A 36 -10.48 -2.85 0.14
N ARG A 37 -11.48 -1.97 0.30
CA ARG A 37 -11.29 -0.56 0.66
C ARG A 37 -10.60 -0.42 2.00
N ARG A 38 -11.03 -1.16 3.03
CA ARG A 38 -10.38 -1.18 4.34
C ARG A 38 -8.91 -1.60 4.23
N ARG A 39 -8.62 -2.66 3.48
CA ARG A 39 -7.26 -3.18 3.30
C ARG A 39 -6.32 -2.16 2.65
N VAL A 40 -6.77 -1.50 1.58
CA VAL A 40 -6.00 -0.46 0.88
C VAL A 40 -5.84 0.79 1.76
N TYR A 41 -6.92 1.23 2.41
CA TYR A 41 -6.90 2.37 3.31
C TYR A 41 -5.92 2.19 4.47
N ASP A 42 -5.87 1.01 5.08
CA ASP A 42 -4.93 0.70 6.15
C ASP A 42 -3.48 0.87 5.70
N VAL A 43 -3.14 0.42 4.48
CA VAL A 43 -1.79 0.59 3.92
C VAL A 43 -1.42 2.07 3.81
N TYR A 44 -2.30 2.91 3.25
CA TYR A 44 -2.04 4.35 3.11
C TYR A 44 -2.04 5.09 4.44
N ARG A 45 -2.87 4.67 5.39
CA ARG A 45 -2.86 5.21 6.75
C ARG A 45 -1.55 4.89 7.48
N HIS A 46 -1.04 3.65 7.36
CA HIS A 46 0.24 3.28 7.94
C HIS A 46 1.40 4.06 7.31
N LEU A 47 1.35 4.28 6.00
CA LEU A 47 2.30 5.15 5.32
C LEU A 47 2.29 6.56 5.87
N GLY A 48 1.11 7.20 5.97
CA GLY A 48 1.00 8.57 6.48
C GLY A 48 1.53 8.71 7.91
N ARG A 49 1.29 7.70 8.76
CA ARG A 49 1.87 7.65 10.12
C ARG A 49 3.38 7.51 10.10
N TRP A 50 3.91 6.58 9.29
CA TRP A 50 5.35 6.35 9.21
C TRP A 50 6.12 7.56 8.66
N LEU A 51 5.54 8.30 7.70
CA LEU A 51 6.11 9.55 7.21
C LEU A 51 6.15 10.66 8.27
N GLY A 52 5.26 10.63 9.27
CA GLY A 52 5.18 11.65 10.32
C GLY A 52 5.96 11.33 11.59
N GLU A 53 6.09 10.06 11.96
CA GLU A 53 6.67 9.61 13.24
C GLU A 53 7.96 8.78 13.09
N GLU A 54 8.25 8.23 11.90
CA GLU A 54 9.47 7.49 11.51
C GLU A 54 9.96 6.37 12.48
N THR A 55 9.08 5.69 13.21
CA THR A 55 9.49 4.52 14.00
C THR A 55 9.36 3.22 13.19
N ASP A 56 10.49 2.56 12.96
CA ASP A 56 10.56 1.31 12.18
C ASP A 56 9.95 0.13 12.94
N GLU A 57 9.99 0.17 14.28
CA GLU A 57 9.42 -0.85 15.17
C GLU A 57 7.90 -0.96 14.98
N ALA A 58 7.23 0.18 14.75
CA ALA A 58 5.80 0.20 14.50
C ALA A 58 5.44 -0.48 13.17
N ILE A 59 6.23 -0.23 12.12
CA ILE A 59 6.03 -0.85 10.80
C ILE A 59 6.32 -2.34 10.86
N GLN A 60 7.38 -2.76 11.54
CA GLN A 60 7.67 -4.17 11.74
C GLN A 60 6.45 -4.91 12.31
N LYS A 61 5.96 -4.47 13.47
CA LYS A 61 4.86 -5.15 14.16
C LYS A 61 3.60 -5.20 13.30
N ILE A 62 3.21 -4.07 12.70
CA ILE A 62 2.00 -3.96 11.89
C ILE A 62 2.04 -4.93 10.70
N TYR A 63 3.17 -4.99 9.99
CA TYR A 63 3.26 -5.79 8.77
C TYR A 63 3.56 -7.27 9.06
N GLU A 64 4.26 -7.61 10.14
CA GLU A 64 4.33 -9.00 10.63
C GLU A 64 2.93 -9.52 11.00
N GLU A 65 2.13 -8.72 11.71
CA GLU A 65 0.73 -9.06 12.04
C GLU A 65 -0.15 -9.18 10.78
N LEU A 66 0.05 -8.31 9.77
CA LEU A 66 -0.62 -8.43 8.49
C LEU A 66 -0.31 -9.77 7.81
N GLY A 67 0.96 -10.13 7.72
CA GLY A 67 1.42 -11.40 7.13
C GLY A 67 0.79 -12.60 7.83
N ALA A 68 0.86 -12.63 9.16
CA ALA A 68 0.27 -13.69 9.97
C ALA A 68 -1.25 -13.78 9.78
N ARG A 69 -1.95 -12.64 9.72
CA ARG A 69 -3.39 -12.59 9.45
C ARG A 69 -3.73 -13.15 8.07
N ARG A 70 -3.01 -12.73 7.02
CA ARG A 70 -3.27 -13.19 5.64
C ARG A 70 -3.05 -14.68 5.47
N ARG A 71 -2.08 -15.25 6.18
CA ARG A 71 -1.90 -16.70 6.23
C ARG A 71 -3.10 -17.43 6.84
N ARG A 72 -3.60 -16.96 7.98
CA ARG A 72 -4.82 -17.52 8.62
C ARG A 72 -6.06 -17.40 7.73
N GLU A 73 -6.11 -16.37 6.88
CA GLU A 73 -7.13 -16.19 5.86
C GLU A 73 -6.91 -17.05 4.60
N HIS A 74 -5.86 -17.87 4.56
CA HIS A 74 -5.48 -18.71 3.41
C HIS A 74 -5.19 -17.92 2.12
N VAL A 75 -4.80 -16.64 2.23
CA VAL A 75 -4.39 -15.83 1.08
C VAL A 75 -2.94 -16.18 0.73
N PRO A 76 -2.63 -16.62 -0.50
CA PRO A 76 -1.26 -16.97 -0.86
C PRO A 76 -0.31 -15.77 -0.73
N LEU A 77 0.87 -16.00 -0.14
CA LEU A 77 1.84 -14.92 0.15
C LEU A 77 2.17 -14.07 -1.09
N HIS A 78 2.35 -14.70 -2.25
CA HIS A 78 2.68 -13.98 -3.49
C HIS A 78 1.59 -12.98 -3.89
N GLU A 79 0.32 -13.29 -3.63
CA GLU A 79 -0.80 -12.37 -3.88
C GLU A 79 -0.84 -11.23 -2.86
N VAL A 80 -0.51 -11.50 -1.59
CA VAL A 80 -0.40 -10.45 -0.57
C VAL A 80 0.68 -9.44 -0.95
N ILE A 81 1.85 -9.93 -1.37
CA ILE A 81 2.95 -9.09 -1.84
C ILE A 81 2.51 -8.31 -3.08
N TYR A 82 1.85 -8.95 -4.03
CA TYR A 82 1.41 -8.28 -5.24
C TYR A 82 0.37 -7.19 -4.96
N ALA A 83 -0.53 -7.40 -3.99
CA ALA A 83 -1.48 -6.37 -3.55
C ALA A 83 -0.79 -5.13 -2.95
N LEU A 84 0.30 -5.32 -2.19
CA LEU A 84 1.13 -4.21 -1.70
C LEU A 84 1.85 -3.49 -2.86
N ILE A 85 2.34 -4.24 -3.85
CA ILE A 85 2.98 -3.68 -5.05
C ILE A 85 1.98 -2.84 -5.86
N LEU A 86 0.76 -3.33 -6.09
CA LEU A 86 -0.29 -2.57 -6.78
C LEU A 86 -0.60 -1.28 -6.01
N SER A 87 -0.78 -1.38 -4.70
CA SER A 87 -1.01 -0.20 -3.85
C SER A 87 0.11 0.84 -3.97
N LYS A 88 1.38 0.40 -4.09
CA LYS A 88 2.55 1.26 -4.34
C LYS A 88 2.48 1.93 -5.71
N TYR A 89 2.17 1.19 -6.78
CA TYR A 89 2.13 1.72 -8.14
C TYR A 89 1.07 2.78 -8.31
N HIS A 90 -0.16 2.49 -7.89
CA HIS A 90 -1.26 3.44 -7.94
C HIS A 90 -0.96 4.73 -7.14
N LEU A 91 -0.35 4.61 -5.96
CA LEU A 91 0.06 5.78 -5.19
C LEU A 91 1.14 6.62 -5.90
N ARG A 92 2.13 5.97 -6.54
CA ARG A 92 3.16 6.69 -7.31
C ARG A 92 2.57 7.41 -8.51
N ASP A 93 1.66 6.74 -9.22
CA ASP A 93 0.96 7.31 -10.37
C ASP A 93 0.08 8.50 -9.96
N TYR A 94 -0.57 8.41 -8.80
CA TYR A 94 -1.31 9.51 -8.18
C TYR A 94 -0.41 10.71 -7.88
N ILE A 95 0.72 10.51 -7.21
CA ILE A 95 1.65 11.60 -6.85
C ILE A 95 2.15 12.32 -8.10
N ARG A 96 2.48 11.55 -9.15
CA ARG A 96 2.93 12.11 -10.43
C ARG A 96 1.84 12.89 -11.17
N SER A 97 0.58 12.42 -11.12
CA SER A 97 -0.54 13.02 -11.85
C SER A 97 -1.22 14.18 -11.12
N SER A 98 -1.08 14.26 -9.80
CA SER A 98 -1.63 15.35 -8.97
C SER A 98 -0.88 16.67 -9.12
N GLY A 99 0.18 16.73 -9.92
CA GLY A 99 0.79 17.97 -10.40
C GLY A 99 1.49 18.78 -9.30
N LEU A 100 2.18 18.12 -8.38
CA LEU A 100 2.85 18.74 -7.24
C LEU A 100 4.03 19.66 -7.58
N VAL A 101 4.33 19.93 -8.86
CA VAL A 101 5.61 20.50 -9.27
C VAL A 101 5.47 21.70 -10.19
N ASP A 102 5.69 22.89 -9.63
CA ASP A 102 5.87 24.13 -10.40
C ASP A 102 7.33 24.66 -10.32
N SER A 103 8.18 24.06 -9.48
CA SER A 103 9.55 24.51 -9.23
C SER A 103 10.57 23.37 -9.04
N ALA A 104 11.86 23.68 -9.12
CA ALA A 104 12.95 22.74 -8.85
C ALA A 104 12.98 22.25 -7.38
N VAL A 105 12.45 23.06 -6.45
CA VAL A 105 12.28 22.67 -5.04
C VAL A 105 11.20 21.59 -4.92
N ASP A 106 10.11 21.74 -5.66
CA ASP A 106 9.02 20.76 -5.66
C ASP A 106 9.47 19.42 -6.28
N LEU A 107 10.32 19.45 -7.33
CA LEU A 107 10.94 18.25 -7.89
C LEU A 107 11.78 17.49 -6.86
N TYR A 108 12.60 18.20 -6.09
CA TYR A 108 13.43 17.61 -5.04
C TYR A 108 12.58 17.00 -3.92
N GLN A 109 11.51 17.68 -3.52
CA GLN A 109 10.55 17.17 -2.53
C GLN A 109 9.79 15.94 -3.04
N GLU A 110 9.42 15.91 -4.33
CA GLU A 110 8.82 14.73 -4.96
C GLU A 110 9.79 13.55 -4.96
N GLU A 111 11.06 13.76 -5.34
CA GLU A 111 12.06 12.70 -5.34
C GLU A 111 12.29 12.13 -3.92
N GLU A 112 12.41 13.00 -2.92
CA GLU A 112 12.55 12.57 -1.52
C GLU A 112 11.32 11.76 -1.06
N LEU A 113 10.11 12.20 -1.43
CA LEU A 113 8.89 11.45 -1.15
C LEU A 113 8.90 10.08 -1.85
N GLN A 114 9.30 10.00 -3.11
CA GLN A 114 9.41 8.72 -3.84
C GLN A 114 10.40 7.76 -3.18
N ILE A 115 11.54 8.26 -2.69
CA ILE A 115 12.53 7.46 -1.94
C ILE A 115 11.92 6.94 -0.63
N ARG A 116 11.25 7.80 0.14
CA ARG A 116 10.58 7.43 1.40
C ARG A 116 9.48 6.40 1.17
N LEU A 117 8.67 6.57 0.11
CA LEU A 117 7.67 5.59 -0.32
C LEU A 117 8.30 4.24 -0.66
N GLY A 118 9.39 4.25 -1.42
CA GLY A 118 10.17 3.05 -1.72
C GLY A 118 10.52 2.29 -0.45
N ARG A 119 11.19 2.95 0.49
CA ARG A 119 11.62 2.38 1.78
C ARG A 119 10.46 1.84 2.60
N PHE A 120 9.36 2.57 2.68
CA PHE A 120 8.16 2.12 3.38
C PHE A 120 7.64 0.79 2.82
N PHE A 121 7.44 0.73 1.50
CA PHE A 121 6.88 -0.47 0.86
C PHE A 121 7.84 -1.65 0.91
N ASP A 122 9.14 -1.42 0.83
CA ASP A 122 10.15 -2.48 0.93
C ASP A 122 10.12 -3.10 2.34
N LYS A 123 10.00 -2.29 3.40
CA LYS A 123 9.80 -2.76 4.77
C LYS A 123 8.46 -3.49 4.93
N ALA A 124 7.38 -2.92 4.43
CA ALA A 124 6.05 -3.52 4.48
C ALA A 124 6.03 -4.91 3.86
N ILE A 125 6.64 -5.07 2.68
CA ILE A 125 6.76 -6.35 1.96
C ILE A 125 7.61 -7.34 2.78
N TYR A 126 8.80 -6.92 3.23
CA TYR A 126 9.71 -7.77 4.00
C TYR A 126 9.07 -8.30 5.28
N PHE A 127 8.50 -7.42 6.11
CA PHE A 127 7.88 -7.81 7.38
C PHE A 127 6.59 -8.61 7.18
N THR A 128 5.84 -8.34 6.11
CA THR A 128 4.70 -9.18 5.73
C THR A 128 5.13 -10.61 5.40
N ALA A 129 6.17 -10.76 4.58
CA ALA A 129 6.70 -12.08 4.24
C ALA A 129 7.21 -12.83 5.48
N LYS A 130 7.92 -12.12 6.37
CA LYS A 130 8.42 -12.67 7.64
C LYS A 130 7.28 -13.16 8.53
N GLY A 131 6.31 -12.29 8.85
CA GLY A 131 5.18 -12.65 9.72
C GLY A 131 4.28 -13.73 9.11
N TYR A 132 4.15 -13.76 7.78
CA TYR A 132 3.48 -14.85 7.08
C TYR A 132 4.20 -16.19 7.32
N ALA A 133 5.52 -16.24 7.14
CA ALA A 133 6.31 -17.46 7.33
C ALA A 133 6.26 -17.97 8.77
N GLU A 134 6.35 -17.07 9.76
CA GLU A 134 6.38 -17.39 11.19
C GLU A 134 5.04 -17.89 11.75
N ALA A 135 3.91 -17.52 11.15
CA ALA A 135 2.58 -17.82 11.68
C ALA A 135 2.18 -19.32 11.71
N GLY A 136 3.03 -20.24 11.24
CA GLY A 136 2.74 -21.68 11.14
C GLY A 136 1.61 -22.01 10.15
N PRO A 137 1.61 -23.21 9.53
CA PRO A 137 0.55 -23.62 8.61
C PRO A 137 -0.76 -23.88 9.34
#